data_AF-A0A7X8C2P9-F1
#
_entry.id   AF-A0A7X8C2P9-F1
#
_cell.length_a   1.000
_cell.length_b   1.000
_cell.length_c   1.000
_cell.angle_alpha   90.00
_cell.angle_beta   90.00
_cell.angle_gamma   90.00
#
_symmetry.space_group_name_H-M   'P 1'
#
loop_
_entity.id
_entity.type
_entity.pdbx_description
1 polymer ?
#
loop_
_entity_poly.entity_id
_entity_poly.type
_entity_poly.pdbx_seq_one_letter_code
_entity_poly.pdbx_strand_id
1 'polypeptide(L)' 'MQIGMIGLGKMGINLVENMLRNEIEVSAFDISENARNQAQKI' A
#
# COMPACT_ATOMS: atom_id res chain seq x y z
N MET A 1 12.21 -9.69 1.69
CA MET A 1 11.89 -8.98 2.96
C MET A 1 10.52 -8.35 2.75
N GLN A 2 9.56 -8.61 3.64
CA GLN A 2 8.19 -8.14 3.46
C GLN A 2 7.90 -7.00 4.43
N ILE A 3 7.44 -5.86 3.91
CA ILE A 3 7.10 -4.68 4.70
C ILE A 3 5.61 -4.68 5.01
N GLY A 4 5.25 -4.47 6.28
CA GLY A 4 3.88 -4.21 6.69
C GLY A 4 3.55 -2.72 6.59
N MET A 5 2.49 -2.37 5.87
CA MET A 5 1.96 -1.00 5.77
C MET A 5 0.61 -0.91 6.48
N ILE A 6 0.48 0.03 7.42
CA ILE A 6 -0.81 0.33 8.09
C ILE A 6 -1.21 1.74 7.68
N GLY A 7 -2.33 1.84 6.97
CA GLY A 7 -2.84 3.08 6.40
C GLY A 7 -2.54 3.20 4.90
N LEU A 8 -3.59 3.33 4.12
CA LEU A 8 -3.63 3.45 2.67
C LEU A 8 -4.29 4.76 2.24
N GLY A 9 -4.11 5.82 3.04
CA GLY A 9 -4.40 7.19 2.59
C GLY A 9 -3.49 7.60 1.42
N LYS A 10 -3.62 8.85 0.96
CA LYS A 10 -2.86 9.38 -0.19
C LYS A 10 -1.35 9.12 -0.11
N MET A 11 -0.75 9.36 1.06
CA MET A 11 0.69 9.12 1.26
C MET A 11 1.03 7.64 1.39
N GLY A 12 0.16 6.85 2.02
CA GLY A 12 0.36 5.41 2.16
C GLY A 12 0.43 4.73 0.79
N ILE A 13 -0.53 5.02 -0.09
CA ILE A 13 -0.55 4.50 -1.46
C ILE A 13 0.71 4.88 -2.24
N ASN A 14 1.13 6.15 -2.20
CA ASN A 14 2.35 6.58 -2.90
C ASN A 14 3.59 5.85 -2.40
N LEU A 15 3.66 5.55 -1.09
CA LEU A 15 4.78 4.81 -0.51
C LEU A 15 4.74 3.34 -0.92
N VAL A 16 3.57 2.69 -0.88
CA VAL A 16 3.38 1.32 -1.38
C VAL A 16 3.80 1.24 -2.86
N GLU A 17 3.33 2.16 -3.70
CA GLU A 17 3.69 2.21 -5.12
C GLU A 17 5.21 2.38 -5.33
N ASN A 18 5.85 3.25 -4.54
CA ASN A 18 7.30 3.40 -4.58
C ASN A 18 8.05 2.12 -4.17
N MET A 19 7.59 1.44 -3.12
CA MET A 19 8.16 0.18 -2.65
C MET A 19 8.01 -0.93 -3.70
N LEU A 20 6.81 -1.10 -4.26
CA LEU A 20 6.54 -2.09 -5.31
C LEU A 20 7.41 -1.84 -6.55
N ARG A 21 7.59 -0.58 -6.97
CA ARG A 21 8.52 -0.21 -8.06
C ARG A 21 9.98 -0.55 -7.80
N ASN A 22 10.40 -0.62 -6.53
CA ASN A 22 11.74 -1.03 -6.13
C ASN A 22 11.80 -2.51 -5.74
N GLU A 23 10.83 -3.32 -6.20
CA GLU A 23 10.78 -4.76 -5.99
C GLU A 23 10.70 -5.17 -4.50
N ILE A 24 10.15 -4.27 -3.67
CA ILE A 24 9.92 -4.54 -2.26
C ILE A 24 8.49 -5.07 -2.10
N GLU A 25 8.37 -6.28 -1.55
CA GLU A 25 7.07 -6.87 -1.23
C GLU A 25 6.42 -6.15 -0.03
N VAL A 26 5.16 -5.75 -0.20
CA VAL A 26 4.39 -5.04 0.83
C VAL A 26 3.09 -5.78 1.14
N SER A 27 2.81 -5.98 2.42
CA SER A 27 1.49 -6.37 2.91
C SER A 27 0.84 -5.16 3.56
N ALA A 28 -0.26 -4.67 2.98
CA ALA A 28 -0.90 -3.44 3.45
C ALA A 28 -2.28 -3.69 4.08
N PHE A 29 -2.60 -2.90 5.10
CA PHE A 29 -3.88 -2.90 5.79
C PHE A 29 -4.42 -1.48 5.92
N ASP A 30 -5.73 -1.33 5.76
CA ASP A 30 -6.47 -0.13 6.12
C ASP A 30 -7.87 -0.54 6.59
N ILE A 31 -8.48 0.22 7.48
CA ILE A 31 -9.86 0.00 7.92
C ILE A 31 -10.88 0.41 6.84
N SER A 32 -10.56 1.44 6.04
CA SER A 32 -11.36 1.93 4.94
C SER A 32 -11.32 0.98 3.76
N GLU A 33 -12.49 0.43 3.40
CA GLU A 33 -12.64 -0.40 2.21
C GLU A 33 -12.28 0.36 0.93
N ASN A 34 -12.64 1.64 0.84
CA ASN A 34 -12.30 2.48 -0.30
C ASN A 34 -10.78 2.61 -0.47
N ALA A 35 -10.04 2.78 0.63
CA ALA A 35 -8.57 2.87 0.58
C ALA A 35 -7.94 1.55 0.11
N ARG A 36 -8.45 0.41 0.59
CA ARG A 36 -8.03 -0.92 0.09
C ARG A 36 -8.34 -1.11 -1.39
N ASN A 37 -9.53 -0.74 -1.84
CA ASN A 37 -9.95 -0.87 -3.24
C ASN A 37 -9.14 0.04 -4.18
N GLN A 38 -8.65 1.18 -3.70
CA GLN A 38 -7.72 2.03 -4.45
C GLN A 38 -6.33 1.37 -4.53
N ALA A 39 -5.84 0.83 -3.43
CA ALA A 39 -4.55 0.14 -3.39
C ALA A 39 -4.52 -1.18 -4.19
N GLN A 40 -5.66 -1.77 -4.54
CA GLN A 40 -5.72 -2.93 -5.43
C GLN A 40 -5.55 -2.59 -6.93
N LYS A 41 -5.55 -1.31 -7.28
CA LYS A 41 -5.45 -0.83 -8.68
C LYS A 41 -4.04 -0.39 -9.08
N ILE A 42 -3.12 -0.34 -8.12
CA ILE A 42 -1.69 -0.07 -8.33
C ILE A 42 -0.96 -1.39 -8.55
#